data_AF-A0A1F3IX36-F1
#
_entry.id   AF-A0A1F3IX36-F1
#
_cell.length_a   1.000
_cell.length_b   1.000
_cell.length_c   1.000
_cell.angle_alpha   90.00
_cell.angle_beta   90.00
_cell.angle_gamma   90.00
#
_symmetry.space_group_name_H-M   'P 1'
#
loop_
_entity.id
_entity.type
_entity.pdbx_description
1 polymer ?
#
loop_
_entity_poly.entity_id
_entity_poly.type
_entity_poly.pdbx_seq_one_letter_code
_entity_poly.pdbx_strand_id
1 'polypeptide(L)'
;MATVKFNPQAGPIFLNVVSGPPCVGGFRIWYRNNLIGDVHQIYSNEPNLIHDQTPDNLVLPFSMDTIQNITLRVVGHYGPLPNHTQIGVRYLFYQNNQLLDVTPKNYNEIQENHTPPPPYKQYNHDFEFKPIP
;
A
#
# COMPACT_ATOMS: atom_id res chain seq x y z
N MET A 1 2.58 -8.67 8.40
CA MET A 1 3.13 -8.77 7.04
C MET A 1 2.21 -9.62 6.20
N ALA A 2 2.02 -9.28 4.93
CA ALA A 2 1.22 -10.05 3.98
C ALA A 2 2.04 -10.48 2.76
N THR A 3 1.54 -11.49 2.07
CA THR A 3 2.04 -11.96 0.78
C THR A 3 1.11 -11.47 -0.33
N VAL A 4 1.68 -10.87 -1.37
CA VAL A 4 1.04 -10.54 -2.65
C VAL A 4 1.44 -11.61 -3.67
N LYS A 5 0.45 -12.28 -4.26
CA LYS A 5 0.68 -13.30 -5.30
C LYS A 5 0.71 -12.67 -6.68
N PHE A 6 1.71 -12.97 -7.50
CA PHE A 6 1.87 -12.38 -8.83
C PHE A 6 2.30 -13.40 -9.89
N ASN A 7 2.05 -13.11 -11.17
CA ASN A 7 2.55 -13.92 -12.28
C ASN A 7 3.84 -13.27 -12.85
N PRO A 8 5.00 -13.94 -12.82
CA PRO A 8 6.26 -13.34 -13.29
C PRO A 8 6.27 -12.97 -14.79
N GLN A 9 5.37 -13.55 -15.59
CA GLN A 9 5.25 -13.29 -17.03
C GLN A 9 4.20 -12.22 -17.40
N ALA A 10 3.42 -11.70 -16.44
CA ALA A 10 2.31 -10.79 -16.71
C ALA A 10 2.69 -9.29 -16.70
N GLY A 11 3.98 -8.96 -16.56
CA GLY A 11 4.47 -7.58 -16.60
C GLY A 11 4.49 -6.88 -15.24
N PRO A 12 4.58 -5.54 -15.20
CA PRO A 12 4.81 -4.79 -13.97
C PRO A 12 3.62 -4.85 -13.00
N ILE A 13 3.91 -4.69 -11.71
CA ILE A 13 2.91 -4.58 -10.65
C ILE A 13 2.68 -3.10 -10.34
N PHE A 14 1.41 -2.74 -10.23
CA PHE A 14 0.94 -1.42 -9.81
C PHE A 14 0.39 -1.51 -8.39
N LEU A 15 0.64 -0.47 -7.60
CA LEU A 15 -0.01 -0.25 -6.32
C LEU A 15 -0.97 0.92 -6.46
N ASN A 16 -2.25 0.66 -6.24
CA ASN A 16 -3.28 1.68 -6.14
C ASN A 16 -3.60 1.91 -4.67
N VAL A 17 -3.36 3.10 -4.16
CA VAL A 17 -3.77 3.50 -2.82
C VAL A 17 -5.09 4.24 -2.95
N VAL A 18 -6.15 3.68 -2.37
CA VAL A 18 -7.49 4.24 -2.43
C VAL A 18 -7.97 4.61 -1.04
N SER A 19 -8.50 5.82 -0.89
CA SER A 19 -9.28 6.20 0.28
C SER A 19 -10.77 6.08 -0.01
N GLY A 20 -11.51 5.48 0.92
CA GLY A 20 -12.95 5.68 0.94
C GLY A 20 -13.27 7.08 1.48
N PRO A 21 -14.49 7.61 1.25
CA PRO A 21 -14.99 8.67 2.14
C PRO A 21 -15.09 8.06 3.55
N PRO A 22 -14.53 8.63 4.65
CA PRO A 22 -14.03 9.99 4.87
C PRO A 22 -12.61 10.05 5.48
N CYS A 23 -11.57 9.83 4.68
CA CYS A 23 -10.17 9.77 5.15
C CYS A 23 -9.31 10.85 4.49
N VAL A 24 -8.36 11.41 5.25
CA VAL A 24 -7.33 12.34 4.75
C VAL A 24 -5.95 12.00 5.31
N GLY A 25 -4.93 12.49 4.62
CA GLY A 25 -3.54 12.35 5.02
C GLY A 25 -2.71 11.92 3.85
N GLY A 26 -1.69 11.11 4.09
CA GLY A 26 -0.91 10.58 2.98
C GLY A 26 0.05 9.50 3.40
N PHE A 27 0.87 9.05 2.46
CA PHE A 27 1.71 7.88 2.66
C PHE A 27 3.08 8.03 2.04
N ARG A 28 3.97 7.14 2.49
CA ARG A 28 5.32 6.96 1.96
C ARG A 28 5.55 5.46 1.76
N ILE A 29 6.46 5.14 0.85
CA ILE A 29 6.79 3.76 0.50
C ILE A 29 8.29 3.55 0.58
N TRP A 30 8.66 2.51 1.30
CA TRP A 30 10.01 2.00 1.38
C TRP A 30 10.01 0.58 0.85
N TYR A 31 11.18 0.13 0.44
CA TYR A 31 11.42 -1.28 0.24
C TYR A 31 12.74 -1.70 0.84
N ARG A 32 12.81 -2.97 1.19
CA ARG A 32 14.04 -3.66 1.55
C ARG A 32 14.30 -4.75 0.54
N ASN A 33 15.51 -4.82 0.01
CA ASN A 33 15.95 -6.00 -0.73
C ASN A 33 16.53 -7.01 0.26
N ASN A 34 15.88 -8.16 0.38
CA ASN A 34 16.19 -9.18 1.38
C ASN A 34 17.51 -9.93 1.12
N LEU A 35 18.08 -9.82 -0.09
CA LEU A 35 19.38 -10.40 -0.40
C LEU A 35 20.55 -9.52 0.08
N ILE A 36 20.45 -8.21 -0.12
CA ILE A 36 21.52 -7.24 0.19
C ILE A 36 21.30 -6.51 1.52
N GLY A 37 20.06 -6.49 2.02
CA GLY A 37 19.68 -5.86 3.28
C GLY A 37 19.37 -4.37 3.19
N ASP A 38 19.66 -3.72 2.06
CA ASP A 38 19.49 -2.28 1.86
C ASP A 38 18.02 -1.83 1.86
N VAL A 39 17.78 -0.68 2.47
CA VAL A 39 16.46 -0.03 2.57
C VAL A 39 16.47 1.24 1.73
N HIS A 40 15.50 1.36 0.84
CA HIS A 40 15.36 2.48 -0.07
C HIS A 40 13.95 3.03 0.00
N GLN A 41 13.81 4.33 -0.23
CA GLN A 41 12.51 5.00 -0.37
C GLN A 41 12.23 5.23 -1.86
N ILE A 42 11.04 4.83 -2.32
CA ILE A 42 10.68 4.89 -3.76
C ILE A 42 9.97 6.20 -4.09
N TYR A 43 9.27 6.76 -3.11
CA TYR A 43 8.47 7.97 -3.26
C TYR A 43 8.82 8.93 -2.11
N SER A 44 9.67 9.91 -2.41
CA SER A 44 10.45 10.67 -1.41
C SER A 44 9.96 12.08 -1.09
N ASN A 45 9.21 12.73 -1.98
CA ASN A 45 9.21 14.20 -1.94
C ASN A 45 8.10 14.81 -1.10
N GLU A 46 6.90 14.24 -1.04
CA GLU A 46 5.80 14.68 -0.17
C GLU A 46 4.92 13.47 0.18
N PRO A 47 4.15 13.46 1.29
CA PRO A 47 3.14 12.44 1.46
C PRO A 47 2.19 12.52 0.26
N ASN A 48 2.05 11.43 -0.50
CA ASN A 48 1.02 11.35 -1.54
C ASN A 48 -0.33 11.50 -0.83
N LEU A 49 -1.04 12.57 -1.17
CA LEU A 49 -2.23 12.96 -0.44
C LEU A 49 -3.42 12.14 -0.92
N ILE A 50 -4.03 11.41 0.00
CA ILE A 50 -5.30 10.75 -0.25
C ILE A 50 -6.44 11.70 0.11
N HIS A 51 -6.89 12.48 -0.87
CA HIS A 51 -8.12 13.27 -0.79
C HIS A 51 -9.11 12.79 -1.86
N ASP A 52 -10.39 12.74 -1.53
CA ASP A 52 -11.49 12.66 -2.51
C ASP A 52 -11.51 11.45 -3.44
N GLN A 53 -11.42 10.24 -2.89
CA GLN A 53 -11.71 8.98 -3.62
C GLN A 53 -10.86 8.75 -4.89
N THR A 54 -9.84 9.57 -5.12
CA THR A 54 -8.98 9.47 -6.31
C THR A 54 -7.84 8.51 -5.99
N PRO A 55 -7.68 7.41 -6.76
CA PRO A 55 -6.61 6.45 -6.54
C PRO A 55 -5.24 7.06 -6.87
N ASP A 56 -4.29 6.96 -5.94
CA ASP A 56 -2.87 7.13 -6.26
C ASP A 56 -2.36 5.85 -6.91
N ASN A 57 -2.05 5.90 -8.21
CA ASN A 57 -1.58 4.74 -8.98
C ASN A 57 -0.06 4.81 -9.14
N LEU A 58 0.65 3.82 -8.60
CA LEU A 58 2.11 3.80 -8.53
C LEU A 58 2.64 2.53 -9.20
N VAL A 59 3.55 2.69 -10.17
CA VAL A 59 4.27 1.55 -10.74
C VAL A 59 5.37 1.14 -9.77
N LEU A 60 5.42 -0.13 -9.35
CA LEU A 60 6.53 -0.60 -8.53
C LEU A 60 7.78 -0.75 -9.42
N PRO A 61 8.91 -0.08 -9.12
CA PRO A 61 10.07 0.00 -10.01
C PRO A 61 10.99 -1.23 -9.88
N PHE A 62 10.40 -2.42 -9.73
CA PHE A 62 11.15 -3.66 -9.56
C PHE A 62 11.04 -4.52 -10.81
N SER A 63 12.13 -5.21 -11.16
CA SER A 63 12.03 -6.26 -12.18
C SER A 63 11.29 -7.47 -11.63
N MET A 64 10.56 -8.17 -12.50
CA MET A 64 9.81 -9.39 -12.10
C MET A 64 10.72 -10.51 -11.61
N ASP A 65 11.97 -10.55 -12.06
CA ASP A 65 12.95 -11.54 -11.62
C ASP A 65 13.43 -11.32 -10.17
N THR A 66 13.37 -10.07 -9.69
CA THR A 66 13.92 -9.69 -8.38
C THR A 66 12.86 -9.34 -7.34
N ILE A 67 11.63 -9.05 -7.76
CA ILE A 67 10.56 -8.59 -6.86
C ILE A 67 10.25 -9.57 -5.71
N GLN A 68 10.45 -10.87 -5.91
CA GLN A 68 10.29 -11.88 -4.86
C GLN A 68 11.27 -11.72 -3.68
N ASN A 69 12.38 -11.01 -3.89
CA ASN A 69 13.36 -10.69 -2.86
C ASN A 69 13.08 -9.36 -2.19
N ILE A 70 11.96 -8.70 -2.52
CA ILE A 70 11.62 -7.38 -2.00
C ILE A 70 10.55 -7.50 -0.92
N THR A 71 10.78 -6.81 0.19
CA THR A 71 9.72 -6.46 1.15
C THR A 71 9.37 -4.99 0.96
N LEU A 72 8.14 -4.71 0.55
CA LEU A 72 7.59 -3.36 0.41
C LEU A 72 6.92 -2.96 1.72
N ARG A 73 7.24 -1.77 2.23
CA ARG A 73 6.56 -1.15 3.37
C ARG A 73 5.81 0.09 2.91
N VAL A 74 4.51 0.11 3.17
CA VAL A 74 3.70 1.32 3.06
C VAL A 74 3.48 1.88 4.47
N VAL A 75 3.93 3.11 4.71
CA VAL A 75 3.62 3.85 5.95
C VAL A 75 2.65 4.95 5.61
N GLY A 76 1.40 4.74 6.00
CA GLY A 76 0.34 5.73 5.92
C GLY A 76 0.26 6.56 7.18
N HIS A 77 -0.06 7.84 7.05
CA HIS A 77 -0.39 8.73 8.14
C HIS A 77 -1.74 9.36 7.84
N TYR A 78 -2.80 8.85 8.48
CA TYR A 78 -4.18 9.13 8.11
C TYR A 78 -5.03 9.55 9.30
N GLY A 79 -6.00 10.42 9.05
CA GLY A 79 -7.04 10.81 9.99
C GLY A 79 -8.40 10.88 9.30
N PRO A 80 -9.50 10.97 10.05
CA PRO A 80 -10.79 11.23 9.43
C PRO A 80 -10.83 12.64 8.86
N LEU A 81 -11.68 12.86 7.87
CA LEU A 81 -12.10 14.21 7.49
C LEU A 81 -12.72 14.95 8.70
N PRO A 82 -12.70 16.32 8.72
CA PRO A 82 -13.41 17.10 9.73
C PRO A 82 -14.87 16.62 9.89
N ASN A 83 -15.33 16.51 11.14
CA ASN A 83 -16.66 16.00 11.52
C ASN A 83 -16.95 14.54 11.16
N HIS A 84 -15.95 13.75 10.79
CA HIS A 84 -16.08 12.32 10.57
C HIS A 84 -15.31 11.53 11.62
N THR A 85 -15.67 10.26 11.78
CA THR A 85 -15.11 9.35 12.80
C THR A 85 -14.36 8.17 12.20
N GLN A 86 -14.40 8.02 10.88
CA GLN A 86 -13.95 6.83 10.18
C GLN A 86 -12.64 7.07 9.42
N ILE A 87 -11.78 6.06 9.41
CA ILE A 87 -10.57 6.00 8.59
C ILE A 87 -10.72 4.79 7.66
N GLY A 88 -10.56 5.02 6.36
CA GLY A 88 -10.77 4.01 5.32
C GLY A 88 -9.72 4.13 4.22
N VAL A 89 -8.79 3.18 4.15
CA VAL A 89 -7.73 3.13 3.12
C VAL A 89 -7.51 1.69 2.67
N ARG A 90 -7.29 1.46 1.37
CA ARG A 90 -6.90 0.16 0.84
C ARG A 90 -5.69 0.27 -0.07
N TYR A 91 -4.82 -0.74 0.00
CA TYR A 91 -3.65 -0.92 -0.85
C TYR A 91 -3.93 -2.05 -1.83
N LEU A 92 -4.24 -1.70 -3.07
CA LEU A 92 -4.65 -2.65 -4.10
C LEU A 92 -3.50 -2.89 -5.06
N PHE A 93 -3.06 -4.14 -5.18
CA PHE A 93 -2.00 -4.52 -6.10
C PHE A 93 -2.62 -5.01 -7.41
N TYR A 94 -2.19 -4.47 -8.54
CA TYR A 94 -2.66 -4.87 -9.86
C TYR A 94 -1.51 -5.36 -10.74
N GLN A 95 -1.79 -6.33 -11.59
CA GLN A 95 -0.89 -6.76 -12.66
C GLN A 95 -1.72 -7.07 -13.90
N ASN A 96 -1.37 -6.48 -15.05
CA ASN A 96 -2.14 -6.62 -16.29
C ASN A 96 -3.67 -6.40 -16.10
N ASN A 97 -4.04 -5.33 -15.39
CA ASN A 97 -5.42 -4.97 -15.03
C ASN A 97 -6.17 -5.99 -14.14
N GLN A 98 -5.49 -7.00 -13.59
CA GLN A 98 -6.07 -7.95 -12.63
C GLN A 98 -5.64 -7.61 -11.22
N LEU A 99 -6.60 -7.64 -10.29
CA LEU A 99 -6.31 -7.48 -8.86
C LEU A 99 -5.57 -8.72 -8.36
N LEU A 100 -4.46 -8.51 -7.65
CA LEU A 100 -3.65 -9.55 -7.06
C LEU A 100 -4.15 -9.94 -5.67
N ASP A 101 -4.01 -11.22 -5.34
CA ASP A 101 -4.40 -11.75 -4.04
C ASP A 101 -3.41 -11.34 -2.94
N VAL A 102 -3.95 -10.83 -1.84
CA VAL A 102 -3.20 -10.50 -0.62
C VAL A 102 -3.59 -11.45 0.52
N THR A 103 -2.59 -12.10 1.12
CA THR A 103 -2.77 -13.03 2.25
C THR A 103 -1.98 -12.58 3.47
N PRO A 104 -2.58 -12.48 4.67
CA PRO A 104 -3.98 -12.80 4.98
C PRO A 104 -4.96 -11.76 4.39
N LYS A 105 -6.22 -12.18 4.20
CA LYS A 105 -7.28 -11.31 3.68
C LYS A 105 -7.40 -10.04 4.53
N ASN A 106 -7.70 -8.93 3.87
CA ASN A 106 -7.90 -7.60 4.45
C ASN A 106 -6.67 -7.01 5.15
N TYR A 107 -5.49 -7.66 5.11
CA TYR A 107 -4.27 -7.05 5.65
C TYR A 107 -3.90 -5.77 4.89
N ASN A 108 -4.27 -5.67 3.62
CA ASN A 108 -4.07 -4.48 2.81
C ASN A 108 -5.14 -3.40 3.01
N GLU A 109 -5.96 -3.50 4.06
CA GLU A 109 -7.05 -2.55 4.35
C GLU A 109 -6.92 -1.95 5.76
N ILE A 110 -7.21 -0.66 5.85
CA ILE A 110 -7.39 0.07 7.10
C ILE A 110 -8.86 0.47 7.15
N GLN A 111 -9.56 -0.02 8.17
CA GLN A 111 -10.94 0.37 8.44
C GLN A 111 -11.13 0.54 9.94
N GLU A 112 -11.25 1.78 10.39
CA GLU A 112 -11.48 2.09 11.80
C GLU A 112 -12.60 3.10 11.98
N ASN A 113 -13.29 3.05 13.12
CA ASN A 113 -14.32 4.02 13.52
C ASN A 113 -14.07 4.44 14.98
N HIS A 114 -13.96 5.73 15.24
CA HIS A 114 -13.61 6.26 16.57
C HIS A 114 -14.56 7.38 16.99
N THR A 115 -15.05 7.32 18.22
CA THR A 115 -15.81 8.43 18.81
C THR A 115 -15.21 8.74 20.18
N PRO A 116 -14.58 9.92 20.38
CA PRO A 116 -14.44 11.06 19.45
C PRO A 116 -13.47 10.79 18.28
N PRO A 117 -13.44 11.64 17.22
CA PRO A 117 -12.50 11.52 16.11
C PRO A 117 -11.05 11.44 16.61
N PRO A 118 -10.23 10.50 16.11
CA PRO A 118 -8.86 10.36 16.57
C PRO A 118 -7.98 11.45 15.92
N PRO A 119 -6.79 11.74 16.48
CA PRO A 119 -5.76 12.42 15.74
C PRO A 119 -5.32 11.57 14.52
N TYR A 120 -4.52 12.16 13.64
CA TYR A 120 -3.86 11.38 12.59
C TYR A 120 -3.03 10.25 13.22
N LYS A 121 -3.14 9.05 12.66
CA LYS A 121 -2.49 7.83 13.11
C LYS A 121 -1.58 7.27 12.03
N GLN A 122 -0.47 6.70 12.47
CA GLN A 122 0.45 5.98 11.59
C GLN A 122 0.03 4.52 11.43
N TYR A 123 0.04 4.02 10.20
CA TYR A 123 -0.26 2.65 9.83
C TYR A 123 0.88 2.06 9.01
N ASN A 124 1.45 0.94 9.46
CA ASN A 124 2.56 0.27 8.78
C ASN A 124 2.08 -1.05 8.18
N HIS A 125 2.24 -1.21 6.88
CA HIS A 125 1.90 -2.44 6.17
C HIS A 125 3.10 -2.95 5.39
N ASP A 126 3.49 -4.18 5.71
CA ASP A 126 4.61 -4.88 5.06
C ASP A 126 4.09 -5.95 4.11
N PHE A 127 4.59 -5.95 2.88
CA PHE A 127 4.20 -6.84 1.79
C PHE A 127 5.42 -7.54 1.20
N GLU A 128 5.34 -8.85 1.07
CA GLU A 128 6.28 -9.66 0.29
C GLU A 128 5.61 -10.14 -0.99
N PHE A 129 6.37 -10.33 -2.05
CA PHE A 129 5.85 -10.82 -3.32
C PHE A 129 6.24 -12.29 -3.50
N LYS A 130 5.27 -13.12 -3.87
CA LYS A 130 5.53 -14.54 -4.18
C LYS A 130 4.93 -14.90 -5.54
N PRO A 131 5.71 -15.52 -6.44
CA PRO A 131 5.18 -15.96 -7.72
C PRO A 131 4.08 -17.01 -7.49
N ILE A 132 3.09 -17.00 -8.37
CA ILE A 132 2.15 -18.10 -8.57
C ILE A 132 2.87 -19.16 -9.43
N PRO A 133 2.79 -20.45 -9.07
CA PRO A 133 3.40 -21.52 -9.85
C PRO A 133 2.84 -21.63 -11.28
#